data_AF-A0A6P0VTF6-F1
#
_entry.id   AF-A0A6P0VTF6-F1
#
_cell.length_a   1.000
_cell.length_b   1.000
_cell.length_c   1.000
_cell.angle_alpha   90.00
_cell.angle_beta   90.00
_cell.angle_gamma   90.00
#
_symmetry.space_group_name_H-M   'P 1'
#
loop_
_entity.id
_entity.type
_entity.pdbx_description
1 polymer ?
#
loop_
_entity_poly.entity_id
_entity_poly.type
_entity_poly.pdbx_seq_one_letter_code
_entity_poly.pdbx_strand_id
1 'polypeptide(L)'
;MVASSNVKQLIKILIGAAWIDGKVQTEEREYLHRVAKQAEVADDPEIQPLLNELRAVSAEECYRWVEEYLGDRPSQEDYQQMIEALSALIYSDGDVDTEEAKLLTRLQLLDPANESQKSASNKVLKTVQNIYRRWIDKQA
;
A
#
# COMPACT_ATOMS: atom_id res chain seq x y z
N MET A 1 4.17 9.08 20.71
CA MET A 1 4.80 7.94 20.03
C MET A 1 3.73 7.25 19.19
N VAL A 2 3.45 7.72 17.97
CA VAL A 2 2.31 7.23 17.14
C VAL A 2 2.73 6.95 15.69
N ALA A 3 3.92 7.40 15.25
CA ALA A 3 4.33 7.29 13.84
C ALA A 3 4.80 5.88 13.43
N SER A 4 5.50 5.14 14.31
CA SER A 4 6.22 3.92 13.91
C SER A 4 5.30 2.71 13.63
N SER A 5 4.19 2.57 14.35
CA SER A 5 3.27 1.43 14.17
C SER A 5 2.44 1.55 12.89
N ASN A 6 2.03 2.76 12.52
CA ASN A 6 1.28 3.01 11.29
C ASN A 6 2.15 2.79 10.05
N VAL A 7 3.41 3.26 10.07
CA VAL A 7 4.34 3.06 8.95
C VAL A 7 4.62 1.57 8.70
N LYS A 8 4.75 0.77 9.76
CA LYS A 8 4.90 -0.69 9.60
C LYS A 8 3.72 -1.34 8.92
N GLN A 9 2.50 -0.97 9.30
CA GLN A 9 1.30 -1.50 8.63
C GLN A 9 1.21 -1.04 7.17
N LEU A 10 1.53 0.22 6.87
CA LEU A 10 1.57 0.72 5.50
C LEU A 10 2.57 -0.08 4.64
N ILE A 11 3.76 -0.38 5.16
CA ILE A 11 4.75 -1.23 4.46
C ILE A 11 4.21 -2.65 4.27
N LYS A 12 3.57 -3.25 5.27
CA LYS A 12 2.93 -4.58 5.14
C LYS A 12 1.89 -4.58 4.02
N ILE A 13 1.02 -3.56 3.99
CA ILE A 13 0.00 -3.38 2.94
C ILE A 13 0.67 -3.22 1.57
N LEU A 14 1.75 -2.44 1.47
CA LEU A 14 2.49 -2.24 0.22
C LEU A 14 3.12 -3.55 -0.29
N ILE A 15 3.75 -4.32 0.59
CA ILE A 15 4.29 -5.64 0.25
C ILE A 15 3.16 -6.57 -0.19
N GLY A 16 2.06 -6.60 0.56
CA GLY A 16 0.88 -7.39 0.21
C GLY A 16 0.30 -7.01 -1.15
N ALA A 17 0.27 -5.72 -1.50
CA ALA A 17 -0.19 -5.23 -2.79
C ALA A 17 0.70 -5.72 -3.95
N ALA A 18 2.02 -5.78 -3.75
CA ALA A 18 2.94 -6.35 -4.74
C ALA A 18 2.71 -7.86 -4.94
N TRP A 19 2.28 -8.58 -3.90
CA TRP A 19 1.97 -10.01 -3.96
C TRP A 19 0.59 -10.34 -4.57
N ILE A 20 -0.29 -9.35 -4.81
CA ILE A 20 -1.64 -9.61 -5.37
C ILE A 20 -1.57 -10.22 -6.78
N ASP A 21 -0.59 -9.83 -7.58
CA ASP A 21 -0.34 -10.43 -8.89
C ASP A 21 0.25 -11.85 -8.79
N GLY A 22 0.52 -12.34 -7.58
CA GLY A 22 1.10 -13.66 -7.30
C GLY A 22 2.61 -13.73 -7.51
N LYS A 23 3.24 -12.65 -7.97
CA LYS A 23 4.69 -12.54 -8.18
C LYS A 23 5.14 -11.09 -8.03
N VAL A 24 6.16 -10.89 -7.21
CA VAL A 24 6.87 -9.61 -7.09
C VAL A 24 7.99 -9.56 -8.12
N GLN A 25 8.09 -8.48 -8.88
CA GLN A 25 9.16 -8.25 -9.84
C GLN A 25 10.46 -7.78 -9.14
N THR A 26 11.60 -7.85 -9.84
CA THR A 26 12.89 -7.49 -9.25
C THR A 26 12.92 -6.01 -8.84
N GLU A 27 12.41 -5.15 -9.72
CA GLU A 27 12.30 -3.71 -9.53
C GLU A 27 11.36 -3.38 -8.36
N GLU A 28 10.27 -4.14 -8.26
CA GLU A 28 9.32 -4.09 -7.17
C GLU A 28 10.00 -4.40 -5.83
N ARG A 29 10.76 -5.49 -5.78
CA ARG A 29 11.50 -5.91 -4.59
C ARG A 29 12.55 -4.88 -4.15
N GLU A 30 13.36 -4.39 -5.08
CA GLU A 30 14.36 -3.35 -4.78
C GLU A 30 13.71 -2.10 -4.23
N TYR A 31 12.54 -1.75 -4.76
CA TYR A 31 11.79 -0.62 -4.26
C TYR A 31 11.24 -0.84 -2.86
N LEU A 32 10.62 -1.99 -2.57
CA LEU A 32 10.13 -2.32 -1.23
C LEU A 32 11.26 -2.25 -0.18
N HIS A 33 12.46 -2.73 -0.54
CA HIS A 33 13.65 -2.58 0.31
C HIS A 33 14.04 -1.12 0.51
N ARG A 34 13.98 -0.28 -0.52
CA ARG A 34 14.26 1.16 -0.42
C ARG A 34 13.28 1.85 0.53
N VAL A 35 11.98 1.64 0.33
CA VAL A 35 10.92 2.25 1.16
C VAL A 35 11.04 1.77 2.61
N ALA A 36 11.21 0.47 2.83
CA ALA A 36 11.38 -0.07 4.19
C ALA A 36 12.64 0.45 4.88
N LYS A 37 13.71 0.71 4.14
CA LYS A 37 14.94 1.29 4.66
C LYS A 37 14.77 2.78 5.00
N GLN A 38 14.07 3.54 4.15
CA GLN A 38 13.70 4.94 4.41
C GLN A 38 12.77 5.07 5.63
N ALA A 39 11.90 4.09 5.81
CA ALA A 39 10.97 3.99 6.93
C ALA A 39 11.61 3.45 8.22
N GLU A 40 12.90 3.08 8.20
CA GLU A 40 13.62 2.46 9.33
C GLU A 40 12.99 1.15 9.86
N VAL A 41 12.30 0.41 8.99
CA VAL A 41 11.62 -0.86 9.32
C VAL A 41 12.12 -2.05 8.51
N ALA A 42 13.14 -1.87 7.68
CA ALA A 42 13.73 -2.94 6.88
C ALA A 42 14.31 -4.09 7.73
N ASP A 43 14.84 -3.76 8.90
CA ASP A 43 15.38 -4.73 9.86
C ASP A 43 14.33 -5.26 10.86
N ASP A 44 13.06 -4.85 10.72
CA ASP A 44 11.99 -5.34 11.58
C ASP A 44 11.72 -6.83 11.27
N PRO A 45 11.69 -7.72 12.29
CA PRO A 45 11.54 -9.16 12.08
C PRO A 45 10.21 -9.55 11.44
N GLU A 46 9.20 -8.68 11.45
CA GLU A 46 7.95 -8.91 10.73
C GLU A 46 8.02 -8.53 9.25
N ILE A 47 8.86 -7.53 8.90
CA ILE A 47 8.98 -6.97 7.55
C ILE A 47 10.08 -7.67 6.75
N GLN A 48 11.21 -7.96 7.40
CA GLN A 48 12.37 -8.61 6.80
C GLN A 48 12.02 -9.91 6.01
N PRO A 49 11.22 -10.86 6.52
CA PRO A 49 10.88 -12.07 5.77
C PRO A 49 9.95 -11.79 4.58
N LEU A 50 9.12 -10.75 4.66
CA LEU A 50 8.22 -10.34 3.58
C LEU A 50 9.00 -9.66 2.44
N LEU A 51 9.98 -8.82 2.78
CA LEU A 51 10.85 -8.14 1.82
C LEU A 51 11.75 -9.10 1.04
N ASN A 52 12.32 -10.08 1.73
CA ASN A 52 13.21 -11.09 1.11
C ASN A 52 12.45 -12.20 0.40
N GLU A 53 11.12 -12.06 0.23
CA GLU A 53 10.24 -13.07 -0.37
C GLU A 53 10.34 -14.45 0.32
N LEU A 54 10.84 -14.50 1.56
CA LEU A 54 10.92 -15.72 2.37
C LEU A 54 9.52 -16.22 2.73
N ARG A 55 8.52 -15.33 2.62
CA ARG A 55 7.11 -15.63 2.82
C ARG A 55 6.26 -14.88 1.79
N ALA A 56 5.50 -15.64 0.99
CA ALA A 56 4.47 -15.08 0.13
C ALA A 56 3.31 -14.55 0.97
N VAL A 57 2.80 -13.37 0.61
CA VAL A 57 1.62 -12.79 1.24
C VAL A 57 0.38 -13.23 0.48
N SER A 58 -0.57 -13.83 1.19
CA SER A 58 -1.88 -14.14 0.62
C SER A 58 -2.74 -12.88 0.52
N ALA A 59 -3.62 -12.81 -0.48
CA ALA A 59 -4.57 -11.70 -0.61
C ALA A 59 -5.41 -11.52 0.68
N GLU A 60 -5.76 -12.61 1.36
CA GLU A 60 -6.49 -12.58 2.64
C GLU A 60 -5.71 -11.93 3.78
N GLU A 61 -4.40 -12.14 3.86
CA GLU A 61 -3.56 -11.44 4.82
C GLU A 61 -3.44 -9.95 4.49
N CYS A 62 -3.30 -9.63 3.21
CA CYS A 62 -3.27 -8.24 2.76
C CYS A 62 -4.58 -7.52 3.11
N TYR A 63 -5.74 -8.15 2.87
CA TYR A 63 -7.04 -7.60 3.28
C TYR A 63 -7.12 -7.38 4.79
N ARG A 64 -6.64 -8.36 5.57
CA ARG A 64 -6.62 -8.24 7.03
C ARG A 64 -5.77 -7.06 7.49
N TRP A 65 -4.62 -6.81 6.88
CA TRP A 65 -3.78 -5.65 7.23
C TRP A 65 -4.45 -4.34 6.88
N VAL A 66 -5.17 -4.27 5.75
CA VAL A 66 -5.98 -3.11 5.38
C VAL A 66 -7.11 -2.89 6.37
N GLU A 67 -7.82 -3.95 6.77
CA GLU A 67 -8.88 -3.88 7.80
C GLU A 67 -8.33 -3.50 9.18
N GLU A 68 -7.15 -4.01 9.57
CA GLU A 68 -6.51 -3.62 10.83
C GLU A 68 -6.07 -2.15 10.83
N TYR A 69 -5.62 -1.64 9.68
CA TYR A 69 -5.22 -0.25 9.53
C TYR A 69 -6.42 0.71 9.53
N LEU A 70 -7.49 0.34 8.84
CA LEU A 70 -8.69 1.18 8.67
C LEU A 70 -9.74 0.98 9.76
N GLY A 71 -9.68 -0.13 10.50
CA GLY A 71 -10.64 -0.49 11.55
C GLY A 71 -11.94 -1.15 11.06
N ASP A 72 -12.86 -1.37 12.00
CA ASP A 72 -14.08 -2.19 11.85
C ASP A 72 -15.08 -1.63 10.81
N ARG A 73 -15.02 -0.32 10.52
CA ARG A 73 -15.86 0.37 9.52
C ARG A 73 -15.08 1.50 8.84
N PRO A 74 -14.24 1.17 7.85
CA PRO A 74 -13.49 2.16 7.11
C PRO A 74 -14.44 3.11 6.40
N SER A 75 -14.32 4.40 6.66
CA SER A 75 -14.93 5.42 5.84
C SER A 75 -14.11 5.62 4.56
N GLN A 76 -14.71 6.30 3.59
CA GLN A 76 -14.02 6.68 2.37
C GLN A 76 -12.80 7.59 2.65
N GLU A 77 -12.89 8.44 3.68
CA GLU A 77 -11.78 9.28 4.14
C GLU A 77 -10.63 8.43 4.70
N ASP A 78 -10.91 7.33 5.40
CA ASP A 78 -9.86 6.45 5.93
C ASP A 78 -9.05 5.79 4.81
N TYR A 79 -9.73 5.33 3.75
CA TYR A 79 -9.06 4.81 2.56
C TYR A 79 -8.22 5.88 1.86
N GLN A 80 -8.74 7.10 1.78
CA GLN A 80 -8.04 8.24 1.18
C GLN A 80 -6.79 8.59 1.99
N GLN A 81 -6.88 8.67 3.32
CA GLN A 81 -5.72 8.91 4.19
C GLN A 81 -4.69 7.79 4.11
N MET A 82 -5.11 6.53 3.98
CA MET A 82 -4.19 5.42 3.79
C MET A 82 -3.41 5.55 2.48
N ILE A 83 -4.10 5.89 1.39
CA ILE A 83 -3.48 6.09 0.08
C ILE A 83 -2.53 7.27 0.11
N GLU A 84 -2.95 8.40 0.71
CA GLU A 84 -2.12 9.59 0.89
C GLU A 84 -0.86 9.28 1.71
N ALA A 85 -1.00 8.51 2.79
CA ALA A 85 0.14 8.07 3.59
C ALA A 85 1.08 7.13 2.81
N LEU A 86 0.55 6.22 2.00
CA LEU A 86 1.34 5.35 1.12
C LEU A 86 2.06 6.18 0.04
N SER A 87 1.38 7.12 -0.60
CA SER A 87 2.00 7.99 -1.60
C SER A 87 3.05 8.89 -0.98
N ALA A 88 2.82 9.47 0.19
CA ALA A 88 3.81 10.26 0.90
C ALA A 88 5.05 9.42 1.29
N LEU A 89 4.84 8.14 1.61
CA LEU A 89 5.91 7.18 1.87
C LEU A 89 6.70 6.83 0.60
N ILE A 90 6.01 6.78 -0.55
CA ILE A 90 6.56 6.42 -1.87
C ILE A 90 7.24 7.62 -2.55
N TYR A 91 6.68 8.81 -2.39
CA TYR A 91 7.06 10.06 -3.02
C TYR A 91 7.47 11.07 -1.93
N SER A 92 8.74 11.00 -1.51
CA SER A 92 9.29 11.93 -0.52
C SER A 92 9.55 13.34 -1.06
N ASP A 93 9.35 13.60 -2.36
CA ASP A 93 9.84 14.80 -3.07
C ASP A 93 8.72 15.65 -3.71
N GLY A 94 7.50 15.61 -3.14
CA GLY A 94 6.45 16.61 -3.41
C GLY A 94 5.72 16.53 -4.76
N ASP A 95 5.99 15.55 -5.60
CA ASP A 95 5.39 15.39 -6.95
C ASP A 95 4.01 14.67 -6.93
N VAL A 96 3.28 14.80 -5.81
CA VAL A 96 2.18 13.89 -5.42
C VAL A 96 0.79 14.48 -5.68
N ASP A 97 0.64 15.80 -5.52
CA ASP A 97 -0.65 16.48 -5.48
C ASP A 97 -1.55 16.26 -6.71
N THR A 98 -0.98 16.10 -7.90
CA THR A 98 -1.78 16.14 -9.15
C THR A 98 -2.33 14.79 -9.57
N GLU A 99 -1.60 13.70 -9.29
CA GLU A 99 -1.99 12.36 -9.69
C GLU A 99 -2.81 11.65 -8.60
N GLU A 100 -2.59 11.98 -7.32
CA GLU A 100 -3.45 11.54 -6.23
C GLU A 100 -4.88 12.05 -6.41
N ALA A 101 -5.08 13.33 -6.72
CA ALA A 101 -6.41 13.89 -6.91
C ALA A 101 -7.22 13.14 -7.98
N LYS A 102 -6.60 12.75 -9.11
CA LYS A 102 -7.27 11.97 -10.16
C LYS A 102 -7.58 10.54 -9.73
N LEU A 103 -6.69 9.94 -8.95
CA LEU A 103 -6.82 8.56 -8.50
C LEU A 103 -7.85 8.42 -7.38
N LEU A 104 -7.84 9.39 -6.45
CA LEU A 104 -8.84 9.58 -5.40
C LEU A 104 -10.21 9.87 -6.01
N THR A 105 -10.30 10.71 -7.05
CA THR A 105 -11.55 10.92 -7.80
C THR A 105 -12.09 9.60 -8.38
N ARG A 106 -11.21 8.73 -8.88
CA ARG A 106 -11.62 7.39 -9.40
C ARG A 106 -12.09 6.46 -8.30
N LEU A 107 -11.46 6.49 -7.12
CA LEU A 107 -11.95 5.78 -5.94
C LEU A 107 -13.27 6.35 -5.42
N GLN A 108 -13.47 7.67 -5.52
CA GLN A 108 -14.70 8.33 -5.10
C GLN A 108 -15.89 8.03 -5.99
N LEU A 109 -15.65 7.80 -7.28
CA LEU A 109 -16.66 7.32 -8.23
C LEU A 109 -17.04 5.85 -8.03
N LEU A 110 -16.29 5.10 -7.23
CA LEU A 110 -16.49 3.68 -6.96
C LEU A 110 -17.09 3.52 -5.56
N ASP A 111 -18.34 3.92 -5.45
CA ASP A 111 -19.15 3.97 -4.23
C ASP A 111 -19.02 2.68 -3.36
N PRO A 112 -18.42 2.76 -2.15
CA PRO A 112 -18.30 1.61 -1.24
C PRO A 112 -19.62 1.23 -0.56
N ALA A 113 -20.70 2.01 -0.72
CA ALA A 113 -22.02 1.67 -0.17
C ALA A 113 -22.77 0.61 -0.99
N ASN A 114 -22.27 0.27 -2.19
CA ASN A 114 -22.92 -0.70 -3.09
C ASN A 114 -22.12 -1.99 -3.34
N GLU A 115 -20.92 -2.13 -2.77
CA GLU A 115 -20.09 -3.33 -2.94
C GLU A 115 -19.56 -3.89 -1.61
N SER A 116 -19.41 -5.21 -1.55
CA SER A 116 -18.86 -5.91 -0.38
C SER A 116 -17.47 -5.37 0.02
N GLN A 117 -17.16 -5.34 1.33
CA GLN A 117 -15.88 -4.84 1.88
C GLN A 117 -14.65 -5.40 1.12
N LYS A 118 -14.67 -6.68 0.74
CA LYS A 118 -13.62 -7.30 -0.07
C LYS A 118 -13.39 -6.62 -1.43
N SER A 119 -14.45 -6.14 -2.09
CA SER A 119 -14.33 -5.42 -3.38
C SER A 119 -13.70 -4.04 -3.18
N ALA A 120 -14.09 -3.32 -2.13
CA ALA A 120 -13.49 -2.03 -1.77
C ALA A 120 -11.99 -2.20 -1.46
N SER A 121 -11.62 -3.16 -0.62
CA SER A 121 -10.21 -3.43 -0.30
C SER A 121 -9.41 -3.86 -1.53
N ASN A 122 -9.96 -4.71 -2.41
CA ASN A 122 -9.28 -5.12 -3.64
C ASN A 122 -9.02 -3.93 -4.58
N LYS A 123 -10.00 -3.03 -4.73
CA LYS A 123 -9.83 -1.80 -5.53
C LYS A 123 -8.76 -0.89 -4.95
N VAL A 124 -8.74 -0.73 -3.64
CA VAL A 124 -7.73 0.08 -2.95
C VAL A 124 -6.36 -0.52 -3.16
N LEU A 125 -6.21 -1.84 -3.01
CA LEU A 125 -4.94 -2.51 -3.23
C LEU A 125 -4.47 -2.42 -4.69
N LYS A 126 -5.37 -2.55 -5.67
CA LYS A 126 -5.04 -2.27 -7.08
C LYS A 126 -4.62 -0.82 -7.31
N THR A 127 -5.22 0.11 -6.57
CA THR A 127 -4.83 1.51 -6.61
C THR A 127 -3.40 1.68 -6.10
N VAL A 128 -3.09 1.13 -4.93
CA VAL A 128 -1.74 1.11 -4.34
C VAL A 128 -0.74 0.49 -5.30
N GLN A 129 -1.08 -0.67 -5.89
CA GLN A 129 -0.27 -1.36 -6.88
C GLN A 129 -0.01 -0.51 -8.13
N ASN A 130 -1.01 0.24 -8.61
CA ASN A 130 -0.84 1.13 -9.77
C ASN A 130 0.07 2.32 -9.47
N ILE A 131 -0.06 2.94 -8.29
CA ILE A 131 0.82 4.02 -7.83
C ILE A 131 2.26 3.51 -7.80
N TYR A 132 2.43 2.37 -7.16
CA TYR A 132 3.70 1.67 -7.01
C TYR A 132 4.34 1.32 -8.34
N ARG A 133 3.62 0.68 -9.26
CA ARG A 133 4.12 0.29 -10.59
C ARG A 133 4.45 1.49 -11.46
N ARG A 134 3.66 2.58 -11.39
CA ARG A 134 3.97 3.85 -12.08
C ARG A 134 5.24 4.52 -11.57
N TRP A 135 5.50 4.45 -10.26
CA TRP A 135 6.73 4.99 -9.69
C TRP A 135 7.96 4.22 -10.18
N ILE A 136 7.87 2.90 -10.21
CA ILE A 136 8.95 2.04 -10.71
C ILE A 136 9.25 2.36 -12.18
N ASP A 137 8.21 2.51 -13.01
CA ASP A 137 8.34 2.90 -14.42
C ASP A 137 8.97 4.29 -14.60
N LYS A 138 8.68 5.24 -13.70
CA LYS A 138 9.30 6.58 -13.71
C LYS A 138 10.78 6.59 -13.28
N GLN A 139 11.27 5.56 -12.59
CA GLN A 139 12.66 5.46 -12.10
C GLN A 139 13.55 4.59 -13.01
N ALA A 140 12.98 3.86 -13.96
CA ALA A 140 13.67 3.04 -14.96
C ALA A 140 14.10 3.86 -16.20
#